data_AF-A0A5P2DPZ3-F1
#
_entry.id   AF-A0A5P2DPZ3-F1
#
_cell.length_a   1.000
_cell.length_b   1.000
_cell.length_c   1.000
_cell.angle_alpha   90.00
_cell.angle_beta   90.00
_cell.angle_gamma   90.00
#
_symmetry.space_group_name_H-M   'P 1'
#
loop_
_entity.id
_entity.type
_entity.pdbx_description
1 polymer ?
#
loop_
_entity_poly.entity_id
_entity_poly.type
_entity_poly.pdbx_seq_one_letter_code
_entity_poly.pdbx_strand_id
1 'polypeptide(L)'
;MARSLALALTAAASLTLGAVTAPLAAADTGTGRAGADLARTYAATARYQVHANAVADGYKPDQYCVVDKAGTGALGYPHFNHKYDNSLDPAKPAALFYEDDGRGGKRLVAVQWLLYDRDQKLTTDDDRPTMFGTAFKGPKPGNFPGQPVHYALHLWLWKKNPGGLFETFNRAVTCLPGTTRPKPSL
;
A
#
# COMPACT_ATOMS: atom_id res chain seq x y z
N MET A 1 61.13 48.55 38.38
CA MET A 1 60.76 49.98 38.34
C MET A 1 60.59 50.41 36.89
N ALA A 2 59.73 51.41 36.65
CA ALA A 2 59.45 52.14 35.41
C ALA A 2 58.39 51.58 34.44
N ARG A 3 57.41 52.46 34.16
CA ARG A 3 56.15 52.35 33.39
C ARG A 3 56.35 52.81 31.93
N SER A 4 55.43 52.45 31.03
CA SER A 4 54.74 53.30 29.99
C SER A 4 53.94 52.38 29.03
N LEU A 5 52.60 52.35 28.96
CA LEU A 5 51.55 53.26 28.43
C LEU A 5 51.36 53.30 26.89
N ALA A 6 50.09 53.05 26.49
CA ALA A 6 49.38 53.31 25.22
C ALA A 6 49.72 52.39 24.01
N LEU A 7 48.80 52.00 23.09
CA LEU A 7 47.55 52.58 22.61
C LEU A 7 46.42 51.54 22.44
N ALA A 8 45.19 52.04 22.58
CA ALA A 8 43.95 51.37 22.19
C ALA A 8 43.72 51.46 20.67
N LEU A 9 43.22 50.37 20.08
CA LEU A 9 42.41 50.40 18.85
C LEU A 9 41.24 49.42 19.02
N THR A 10 40.07 49.96 19.38
CA THR A 10 38.79 49.25 19.30
C THR A 10 38.29 49.32 17.87
N ALA A 11 38.47 48.26 17.09
CA ALA A 11 37.75 48.08 15.83
C ALA A 11 36.40 47.41 16.12
N ALA A 12 35.34 48.20 16.23
CA ALA A 12 33.97 47.68 16.27
C ALA A 12 33.57 47.27 14.84
N ALA A 13 33.69 45.99 14.51
CA ALA A 13 33.13 45.42 13.29
C ALA A 13 31.66 45.07 13.55
N SER A 14 30.75 45.90 13.06
CA SER A 14 29.31 45.66 13.10
C SER A 14 28.96 44.47 12.19
N LEU A 15 28.73 43.29 12.77
CA LEU A 15 28.15 42.13 12.09
C LEU A 15 26.64 42.35 11.94
N THR A 16 26.21 42.85 10.78
CA THR A 16 24.80 42.80 10.40
C THR A 16 24.44 41.37 10.02
N LEU A 17 23.76 40.65 10.92
CA LEU A 17 23.08 39.40 10.58
C LEU A 17 21.92 39.73 9.63
N GLY A 18 22.15 39.59 8.32
CA GLY A 18 21.07 39.51 7.36
C GLY A 18 20.31 38.20 7.60
N ALA A 19 19.11 38.28 8.15
CA ALA A 19 18.20 37.15 8.23
C ALA A 19 17.82 36.75 6.80
N VAL A 20 18.50 35.75 6.25
CA VAL A 20 18.09 35.10 5.00
C VAL A 20 16.83 34.32 5.33
N THR A 21 15.66 34.93 5.11
CA THR A 21 14.40 34.20 5.07
C THR A 21 14.44 33.31 3.82
N ALA A 22 14.90 32.08 3.98
CA ALA A 22 14.68 31.06 2.97
C ALA A 22 13.17 30.92 2.79
N PRO A 23 12.63 30.95 1.56
CA PRO A 23 11.24 30.63 1.36
C PRO A 23 11.02 29.21 1.87
N LEU A 24 10.11 29.01 2.82
CA LEU A 24 9.55 27.69 3.07
C LEU A 24 8.89 27.29 1.75
N ALA A 25 9.59 26.48 0.95
CA ALA A 25 8.92 25.66 -0.03
C ALA A 25 7.86 24.88 0.75
N ALA A 26 6.59 25.11 0.46
CA ALA A 26 5.52 24.26 0.94
C ALA A 26 5.87 22.85 0.48
N ALA A 27 6.41 22.03 1.39
CA ALA A 27 6.66 20.63 1.11
C ALA A 27 5.32 20.07 0.65
N ASP A 28 5.31 19.47 -0.54
CA ASP A 28 4.14 18.83 -1.13
C ASP A 28 3.58 17.82 -0.12
N THR A 29 2.57 18.25 0.63
CA THR A 29 2.04 17.52 1.79
C THR A 29 1.39 16.22 1.34
N GLY A 30 0.97 16.14 0.07
CA GLY A 30 0.41 14.96 -0.56
C GLY A 30 1.43 13.83 -0.71
N THR A 31 2.62 14.12 -1.26
CA THR A 31 3.68 13.10 -1.40
C THR A 31 4.26 12.69 -0.05
N GLY A 32 4.43 13.63 0.89
CA GLY A 32 4.86 13.33 2.26
C GLY A 32 3.89 12.42 3.02
N ARG A 33 2.58 12.67 2.90
CA ARG A 33 1.55 11.82 3.53
C ARG A 33 1.47 10.44 2.90
N ALA A 34 1.54 10.34 1.57
CA ALA A 34 1.53 9.06 0.88
C ALA A 34 2.70 8.16 1.30
N GLY A 35 3.90 8.73 1.44
CA GLY A 35 5.07 8.01 1.96
C GLY A 35 4.89 7.54 3.40
N ALA A 36 4.35 8.39 4.28
CA ALA A 36 4.06 8.03 5.67
C ALA A 36 3.01 6.91 5.77
N ASP A 37 1.96 6.97 4.96
CA ASP A 37 0.93 5.93 4.93
C ASP A 37 1.49 4.59 4.39
N LEU A 38 2.36 4.61 3.37
CA LEU A 38 3.07 3.41 2.91
C LEU A 38 3.92 2.78 4.02
N ALA A 39 4.64 3.61 4.79
CA ALA A 39 5.43 3.13 5.93
C ALA A 39 4.54 2.52 7.02
N ARG A 40 3.35 3.10 7.27
CA ARG A 40 2.37 2.52 8.20
C ARG A 40 1.85 1.16 7.73
N THR A 41 1.56 1.01 6.43
CA THR A 41 1.18 -0.30 5.87
C THR A 41 2.31 -1.31 6.02
N TYR A 42 3.55 -0.92 5.72
CA TYR A 42 4.72 -1.78 5.88
C TYR A 42 4.85 -2.30 7.31
N ALA A 43 4.87 -1.39 8.29
CA ALA A 43 4.99 -1.75 9.70
C ALA A 43 3.84 -2.65 10.18
N ALA A 44 2.60 -2.34 9.79
CA ALA A 44 1.43 -3.12 10.20
C ALA A 44 1.39 -4.53 9.62
N THR A 45 1.94 -4.72 8.41
CA THR A 45 1.85 -5.99 7.68
C THR A 45 3.13 -6.82 7.69
N ALA A 46 4.25 -6.28 8.19
CA ALA A 46 5.52 -6.99 8.31
C ALA A 46 5.39 -8.30 9.11
N ARG A 47 4.60 -8.29 10.19
CA ARG A 47 4.36 -9.48 11.01
C ARG A 47 3.67 -10.61 10.25
N TYR A 48 2.98 -10.31 9.16
CA TYR A 48 2.29 -11.29 8.32
C TYR A 48 3.20 -11.97 7.29
N GLN A 49 4.49 -11.63 7.24
CA GLN A 49 5.48 -12.48 6.58
C GLN A 49 5.52 -13.89 7.20
N VAL A 50 5.18 -14.00 8.48
CA VAL A 50 4.83 -15.27 9.11
C VAL A 50 3.33 -15.50 8.91
N HIS A 51 2.98 -16.39 7.99
CA HIS A 51 1.59 -16.64 7.56
C HIS A 51 0.61 -16.91 8.72
N ALA A 52 1.05 -17.67 9.74
CA ALA A 52 0.23 -17.99 10.91
C ALA A 52 -0.26 -16.73 11.68
N ASN A 53 0.51 -15.65 11.68
CA ASN A 53 0.12 -14.39 12.34
C ASN A 53 -1.09 -13.75 11.64
N ALA A 54 -1.17 -13.83 10.31
CA ALA A 54 -2.32 -13.32 9.57
C ALA A 54 -3.59 -14.12 9.88
N VAL A 55 -3.46 -15.44 9.93
CA VAL A 55 -4.57 -16.34 10.27
C VAL A 55 -5.07 -16.09 11.69
N ALA A 56 -4.14 -15.94 12.65
CA ALA A 56 -4.47 -15.60 14.03
C ALA A 56 -5.17 -14.24 14.15
N ASP A 57 -4.76 -13.25 13.34
CA ASP A 57 -5.39 -11.92 13.28
C ASP A 57 -6.69 -11.88 12.47
N GLY A 58 -7.20 -13.04 12.06
CA GLY A 58 -8.53 -13.21 11.47
C GLY A 58 -8.59 -13.13 9.95
N TYR A 59 -7.45 -13.02 9.25
CA TYR A 59 -7.42 -13.14 7.79
C TYR A 59 -7.67 -14.59 7.39
N LYS A 60 -8.77 -14.84 6.68
CA LYS A 60 -9.22 -16.17 6.28
C LYS A 60 -8.59 -16.56 4.94
N PRO A 61 -7.78 -17.63 4.87
CA PRO A 61 -7.21 -18.12 3.62
C PRO A 61 -8.29 -18.55 2.62
N ASP A 62 -8.17 -18.11 1.36
CA ASP A 62 -8.79 -18.81 0.25
C ASP A 62 -7.93 -20.02 -0.13
N GLN A 63 -8.58 -21.11 -0.53
CA GLN A 63 -7.93 -22.32 -0.98
C GLN A 63 -7.32 -22.18 -2.38
N TYR A 64 -7.81 -21.23 -3.18
CA TYR A 64 -7.45 -21.07 -4.58
C TYR A 64 -6.57 -19.85 -4.82
N CYS A 65 -5.52 -20.06 -5.62
CA CYS A 65 -4.71 -19.00 -6.17
C CYS A 65 -5.46 -18.30 -7.31
N VAL A 66 -5.39 -16.97 -7.35
CA VAL A 66 -6.08 -16.15 -8.35
C VAL A 66 -5.12 -15.74 -9.46
N VAL A 67 -5.41 -16.21 -10.66
CA VAL A 67 -4.74 -15.80 -11.91
C VAL A 67 -5.64 -14.87 -12.72
N ASP A 68 -5.03 -13.93 -13.43
CA ASP A 68 -5.75 -13.16 -14.44
C ASP A 68 -6.04 -14.04 -15.66
N LYS A 69 -7.31 -14.07 -16.08
CA LYS A 69 -7.74 -14.81 -17.26
C LYS A 69 -7.20 -14.21 -18.55
N ALA A 70 -6.85 -12.92 -18.56
CA ALA A 70 -6.22 -12.27 -19.71
C ALA A 70 -4.69 -12.45 -19.75
N GLY A 71 -4.10 -13.20 -18.80
CA GLY A 71 -2.69 -13.54 -18.80
C GLY A 71 -1.76 -12.41 -18.32
N THR A 72 -2.29 -11.37 -17.67
CA THR A 72 -1.48 -10.25 -17.16
C THR A 72 -0.80 -10.53 -15.80
N GLY A 73 -0.96 -11.74 -15.26
CA GLY A 73 -0.28 -12.19 -14.05
C GLY A 73 -1.22 -12.85 -13.04
N ALA A 74 -0.88 -12.74 -11.77
CA ALA A 74 -1.66 -13.31 -10.67
C ALA A 74 -1.72 -12.38 -9.46
N LEU A 75 -2.71 -12.59 -8.60
CA LEU A 75 -2.76 -12.00 -7.27
C LEU A 75 -2.04 -12.88 -6.24
N GLY A 76 -2.09 -14.20 -6.42
CA GLY A 76 -1.72 -15.17 -5.40
C GLY A 76 -2.95 -15.72 -4.67
N TYR A 77 -2.76 -16.27 -3.47
CA TYR A 77 -3.82 -16.74 -2.58
C TYR A 77 -4.35 -15.59 -1.73
N PRO A 78 -5.59 -15.12 -1.96
CA PRO A 78 -6.19 -14.09 -1.13
C PRO A 78 -6.44 -14.60 0.29
N HIS A 79 -6.24 -13.73 1.26
CA HIS A 79 -6.61 -13.95 2.65
C HIS A 79 -7.42 -12.74 3.10
N PHE A 80 -8.73 -12.87 3.25
CA PHE A 80 -9.62 -11.75 3.53
C PHE A 80 -9.93 -11.62 5.02
N ASN A 81 -10.00 -10.38 5.50
CA ASN A 81 -10.59 -10.04 6.79
C ASN A 81 -11.69 -8.99 6.58
N HIS A 82 -12.92 -9.48 6.42
CA HIS A 82 -14.09 -8.66 6.09
C HIS A 82 -14.48 -7.64 7.16
N LYS A 83 -13.88 -7.68 8.36
CA LYS A 83 -13.97 -6.59 9.34
C LYS A 83 -13.41 -5.27 8.78
N TYR A 84 -12.48 -5.35 7.82
CA TYR A 84 -11.81 -4.20 7.24
C TYR A 84 -12.30 -3.86 5.83
N ASP A 85 -13.37 -4.51 5.36
CA ASP A 85 -14.12 -3.99 4.22
C ASP A 85 -14.59 -2.57 4.54
N ASN A 86 -14.59 -1.69 3.53
CA ASN A 86 -14.86 -0.26 3.66
C ASN A 86 -13.86 0.57 4.49
N SER A 87 -12.73 -0.01 4.90
CA SER A 87 -11.67 0.72 5.61
C SER A 87 -10.77 1.48 4.63
N LEU A 88 -10.48 2.75 4.95
CA LEU A 88 -9.40 3.53 4.32
C LEU A 88 -8.20 3.72 5.27
N ASP A 89 -8.07 2.88 6.30
CA ASP A 89 -6.90 2.88 7.20
C ASP A 89 -5.73 2.10 6.57
N PRO A 90 -4.59 2.75 6.28
CA PRO A 90 -3.38 2.10 5.76
C PRO A 90 -2.85 0.93 6.59
N ALA A 91 -3.20 0.83 7.88
CA ALA A 91 -2.78 -0.28 8.74
C ALA A 91 -3.76 -1.47 8.73
N LYS A 92 -4.91 -1.35 8.04
CA LYS A 92 -5.99 -2.35 8.04
C LYS A 92 -6.42 -2.69 6.62
N PRO A 93 -5.59 -3.40 5.84
CA PRO A 93 -6.01 -3.91 4.55
C PRO A 93 -7.12 -4.97 4.71
N ALA A 94 -8.08 -4.96 3.80
CA ALA A 94 -9.15 -5.95 3.72
C ALA A 94 -8.65 -7.33 3.27
N ALA A 95 -7.55 -7.37 2.50
CA ALA A 95 -6.93 -8.63 2.10
C ALA A 95 -5.40 -8.59 2.13
N LEU A 96 -4.82 -9.75 2.37
CA LEU A 96 -3.42 -10.07 2.17
C LEU A 96 -3.31 -11.08 1.03
N PHE A 97 -2.24 -11.01 0.25
CA PHE A 97 -1.98 -11.97 -0.83
C PHE A 97 -0.68 -12.71 -0.60
N TYR A 98 -0.74 -14.02 -0.75
CA TYR A 98 0.41 -14.90 -0.59
C TYR A 98 0.73 -15.64 -1.89
N GLU A 99 1.98 -16.02 -2.06
CA GLU A 99 2.39 -17.05 -3.02
C GLU A 99 3.02 -18.23 -2.28
N ASP A 100 3.14 -19.37 -2.96
CA ASP A 100 3.91 -20.50 -2.46
C ASP A 100 5.40 -20.12 -2.34
N ASP A 101 6.04 -20.48 -1.23
CA ASP A 101 7.47 -20.20 -1.00
C ASP A 101 8.42 -21.26 -1.58
N GLY A 102 7.87 -22.29 -2.21
CA GLY A 102 8.61 -23.44 -2.75
C GLY A 102 9.02 -24.50 -1.73
N ARG A 103 8.71 -24.31 -0.44
CA ARG A 103 9.05 -25.21 0.68
C ARG A 103 7.80 -25.72 1.42
N GLY A 104 6.62 -25.52 0.84
CA GLY A 104 5.32 -25.86 1.43
C GLY A 104 4.73 -24.75 2.30
N GLY A 105 5.40 -23.60 2.43
CA GLY A 105 4.91 -22.42 3.14
C GLY A 105 4.27 -21.39 2.21
N LYS A 106 3.99 -20.22 2.79
CA LYS A 106 3.35 -19.09 2.12
C LYS A 106 4.16 -17.83 2.37
N ARG A 107 4.40 -17.04 1.32
CA ARG A 107 5.12 -15.76 1.39
C ARG A 107 4.19 -14.60 1.03
N LEU A 108 4.13 -13.59 1.89
CA LEU A 108 3.33 -12.39 1.63
C LEU A 108 3.91 -11.61 0.46
N VAL A 109 3.06 -11.21 -0.50
CA VAL A 109 3.48 -10.49 -1.72
C VAL A 109 2.81 -9.13 -1.88
N ALA A 110 1.55 -9.00 -1.45
CA ALA A 110 0.77 -7.79 -1.60
C ALA A 110 -0.34 -7.68 -0.54
N VAL A 111 -0.97 -6.51 -0.51
CA VAL A 111 -2.13 -6.21 0.33
C VAL A 111 -3.19 -5.48 -0.51
N GLN A 112 -4.45 -5.48 -0.05
CA GLN A 112 -5.53 -4.77 -0.72
C GLN A 112 -6.48 -4.07 0.28
N TRP A 113 -7.02 -2.94 -0.15
CA TRP A 113 -8.23 -2.31 0.40
C TRP A 113 -9.41 -2.51 -0.53
N LEU A 114 -10.59 -2.69 0.04
CA LEU A 114 -11.84 -2.93 -0.67
C LEU A 114 -12.92 -2.00 -0.11
N LEU A 115 -13.55 -1.23 -0.98
CA LEU A 115 -14.71 -0.39 -0.64
C LEU A 115 -15.89 -0.80 -1.52
N TYR A 116 -17.05 -1.04 -0.91
CA TYR A 116 -18.29 -1.25 -1.64
C TYR A 116 -18.76 0.07 -2.23
N ASP A 117 -19.16 0.00 -3.50
CA ASP A 117 -19.75 1.10 -4.24
C ASP A 117 -21.12 1.45 -3.66
N ARG A 118 -21.38 2.71 -3.34
CA ARG A 118 -22.54 3.10 -2.53
C ARG A 118 -23.86 2.86 -3.25
N ASP A 119 -23.92 3.11 -4.56
CA ASP A 119 -25.14 2.99 -5.35
C ASP A 119 -25.23 1.67 -6.15
N GLN A 120 -24.18 0.84 -6.07
CA GLN A 120 -24.05 -0.48 -6.67
C GLN A 120 -24.17 -0.47 -8.20
N LYS A 121 -23.80 0.64 -8.84
CA LYS A 121 -23.86 0.79 -10.30
C LYS A 121 -22.47 0.86 -10.89
N LEU A 122 -22.24 0.02 -11.90
CA LEU A 122 -20.97 -0.01 -12.63
C LEU A 122 -20.72 1.24 -13.50
N THR A 123 -21.73 2.11 -13.65
CA THR A 123 -21.71 3.26 -14.56
C THR A 123 -21.41 4.59 -13.86
N THR A 124 -21.33 4.60 -12.53
CA THR A 124 -21.11 5.79 -11.69
C THR A 124 -19.90 5.55 -10.80
N ASP A 125 -19.17 6.62 -10.46
CA ASP A 125 -17.96 6.52 -9.63
C ASP A 125 -17.67 7.74 -8.75
N ASP A 126 -18.70 8.50 -8.39
CA ASP A 126 -18.59 9.72 -7.59
C ASP A 126 -18.05 9.48 -6.17
N ASP A 127 -18.13 8.24 -5.68
CA ASP A 127 -17.66 7.81 -4.37
C ASP A 127 -16.31 7.06 -4.41
N ARG A 128 -15.63 7.03 -5.56
CA ARG A 128 -14.33 6.37 -5.73
C ARG A 128 -13.29 6.94 -4.73
N PRO A 129 -12.76 6.12 -3.81
CA PRO A 129 -11.75 6.58 -2.85
C PRO A 129 -10.36 6.70 -3.48
N THR A 130 -9.49 7.44 -2.78
CA THR A 130 -8.05 7.54 -3.07
C THR A 130 -7.24 7.20 -1.81
N MET A 131 -6.18 6.42 -1.96
CA MET A 131 -5.17 6.20 -0.91
C MET A 131 -3.77 6.26 -1.52
N PHE A 132 -2.78 6.73 -0.75
CA PHE A 132 -1.39 6.86 -1.22
C PHE A 132 -1.25 7.71 -2.49
N GLY A 133 -2.14 8.68 -2.71
CA GLY A 133 -2.21 9.47 -3.95
C GLY A 133 -2.71 8.69 -5.17
N THR A 134 -3.25 7.48 -4.99
CA THR A 134 -3.75 6.61 -6.07
C THR A 134 -5.24 6.33 -5.90
N ALA A 135 -6.02 6.60 -6.95
CA ALA A 135 -7.44 6.27 -6.97
C ALA A 135 -7.64 4.75 -7.05
N PHE A 136 -8.68 4.24 -6.38
CA PHE A 136 -8.98 2.82 -6.44
C PHE A 136 -9.46 2.42 -7.84
N LYS A 137 -9.21 1.15 -8.22
CA LYS A 137 -9.70 0.58 -9.49
C LYS A 137 -11.13 0.08 -9.31
N GLY A 138 -12.02 0.43 -10.23
CA GLY A 138 -13.45 0.10 -10.17
C GLY A 138 -14.34 1.20 -10.74
N PRO A 139 -15.65 1.19 -10.46
CA PRO A 139 -16.37 0.11 -9.78
C PRO A 139 -16.26 -1.20 -10.59
N LYS A 140 -16.25 -2.35 -9.90
CA LYS A 140 -16.15 -3.69 -10.52
C LYS A 140 -17.30 -4.56 -10.03
N PRO A 141 -17.82 -5.47 -10.86
CA PRO A 141 -18.77 -6.46 -10.39
C PRO A 141 -18.13 -7.35 -9.32
N GLY A 142 -18.97 -7.99 -8.49
CA GLY A 142 -18.54 -9.00 -7.55
C GLY A 142 -17.76 -10.14 -8.24
N ASN A 143 -16.70 -10.60 -7.60
CA ASN A 143 -15.86 -11.72 -8.09
C ASN A 143 -16.48 -13.09 -7.77
N PHE A 144 -17.46 -13.14 -6.85
CA PHE A 144 -18.20 -14.32 -6.46
C PHE A 144 -19.66 -13.97 -6.16
N PRO A 145 -20.59 -14.95 -6.20
CA PRO A 145 -22.00 -14.71 -5.92
C PRO A 145 -22.20 -14.02 -4.57
N GLY A 146 -22.96 -12.92 -4.56
CA GLY A 146 -23.25 -12.15 -3.36
C GLY A 146 -22.21 -11.11 -2.97
N GLN A 147 -21.05 -11.02 -3.66
CA GLN A 147 -20.14 -9.90 -3.44
C GLN A 147 -20.72 -8.61 -4.05
N PRO A 148 -20.84 -7.50 -3.30
CA PRO A 148 -21.26 -6.22 -3.83
C PRO A 148 -20.32 -5.67 -4.91
N VAL A 149 -20.83 -4.76 -5.73
CA VAL A 149 -20.01 -3.88 -6.58
C VAL A 149 -19.04 -3.13 -5.69
N HIS A 150 -17.79 -3.05 -6.11
CA HIS A 150 -16.72 -2.52 -5.27
C HIS A 150 -15.58 -1.87 -6.05
N TYR A 151 -14.83 -1.06 -5.33
CA TYR A 151 -13.52 -0.55 -5.65
C TYR A 151 -12.46 -1.38 -4.93
N ALA A 152 -11.32 -1.57 -5.56
CA ALA A 152 -10.16 -2.21 -4.94
C ALA A 152 -8.87 -1.46 -5.26
N LEU A 153 -8.01 -1.33 -4.25
CA LEU A 153 -6.64 -0.86 -4.42
C LEU A 153 -5.69 -1.95 -3.94
N HIS A 154 -4.85 -2.43 -4.85
CA HIS A 154 -3.80 -3.40 -4.55
C HIS A 154 -2.50 -2.63 -4.31
N LEU A 155 -1.65 -3.13 -3.41
CA LEU A 155 -0.34 -2.56 -3.13
C LEU A 155 0.71 -3.68 -3.05
N TRP A 156 1.64 -3.67 -4.00
CA TRP A 156 2.74 -4.63 -4.14
C TRP A 156 3.93 -4.26 -3.27
N LEU A 157 3.77 -4.38 -1.95
CA LEU A 157 4.77 -3.93 -0.97
C LEU A 157 5.90 -4.94 -0.74
N TRP A 158 5.60 -6.24 -0.87
CA TRP A 158 6.52 -7.32 -0.47
C TRP A 158 7.10 -8.09 -1.66
N LYS A 159 6.58 -7.84 -2.86
CA LYS A 159 7.10 -8.36 -4.11
C LYS A 159 7.00 -7.30 -5.18
N LYS A 160 8.13 -7.00 -5.85
CA LYS A 160 8.17 -6.05 -6.96
C LYS A 160 7.15 -6.46 -8.03
N ASN A 161 6.37 -5.50 -8.52
CA ASN A 161 5.51 -5.66 -9.68
C ASN A 161 6.07 -4.87 -10.86
N PRO A 162 6.48 -5.53 -11.96
CA PRO A 162 6.95 -4.85 -13.17
C PRO A 162 5.91 -3.92 -13.80
N GLY A 163 4.61 -4.16 -13.59
CA GLY A 163 3.53 -3.31 -14.10
C GLY A 163 3.29 -2.04 -13.29
N GLY A 164 3.79 -1.97 -12.05
CA GLY A 164 3.61 -0.83 -11.16
C GLY A 164 3.14 -1.22 -9.76
N LEU A 165 3.38 -0.32 -8.80
CA LEU A 165 3.14 -0.57 -7.37
C LEU A 165 1.67 -0.84 -7.02
N PHE A 166 0.74 -0.25 -7.78
CA PHE A 166 -0.71 -0.33 -7.54
C PHE A 166 -1.48 -1.09 -8.65
N GLU A 167 -0.78 -1.82 -9.50
CA GLU A 167 -1.42 -2.64 -10.51
C GLU A 167 -2.24 -3.78 -9.89
N THR A 168 -3.32 -4.20 -10.54
CA THR A 168 -4.18 -5.27 -10.00
C THR A 168 -3.39 -6.58 -9.97
N PHE A 169 -2.88 -7.02 -11.12
CA PHE A 169 -2.13 -8.27 -11.23
C PHE A 169 -0.62 -8.03 -11.31
N ASN A 170 0.15 -9.04 -10.90
CA ASN A 170 1.61 -9.03 -11.01
C ASN A 170 2.09 -10.23 -11.82
N ARG A 171 2.78 -9.95 -12.94
CA ARG A 171 3.37 -10.97 -13.83
C ARG A 171 4.47 -11.79 -13.16
N ALA A 172 5.05 -11.30 -12.07
CA ALA A 172 6.09 -12.01 -11.32
C ALA A 172 5.51 -12.98 -10.27
N VAL A 173 4.20 -12.93 -9.98
CA VAL A 173 3.54 -13.88 -9.08
C VAL A 173 3.20 -15.15 -9.84
N THR A 174 3.44 -16.31 -9.23
CA THR A 174 3.18 -17.60 -9.83
C THR A 174 2.20 -18.39 -8.97
N CYS A 175 1.13 -18.87 -9.59
CA CYS A 175 0.25 -19.89 -9.01
C CYS A 175 0.70 -21.27 -9.49
N LEU A 176 0.81 -22.23 -8.59
CA LEU A 176 1.23 -23.58 -8.96
C LEU A 176 0.13 -24.31 -9.76
N PRO A 177 0.49 -25.26 -10.64
CA PRO A 177 -0.50 -26.09 -11.33
C PRO A 177 -1.48 -26.76 -10.34
N GLY A 178 -2.77 -26.77 -10.67
CA GLY A 178 -3.82 -27.39 -9.85
C GLY A 178 -4.29 -26.56 -8.64
N THR A 179 -3.74 -25.36 -8.43
CA THR A 179 -4.10 -24.51 -7.28
C THR A 179 -5.10 -23.39 -7.60
N THR A 180 -5.43 -23.20 -8.88
CA THR A 180 -6.40 -22.21 -9.32
C THR A 180 -7.82 -22.78 -9.28
N ARG A 181 -8.82 -21.94 -9.00
CA ARG A 181 -10.23 -22.34 -8.98
C ARG A 181 -10.60 -23.05 -10.30
N PRO A 182 -11.15 -24.28 -10.25
CA PRO A 182 -11.64 -24.96 -11.43
C PRO A 182 -12.68 -24.12 -12.16
N LYS A 183 -12.71 -24.19 -13.49
CA LYS A 183 -13.85 -23.64 -14.24
C LYS A 183 -15.10 -24.42 -13.83
N PRO A 184 -16.23 -23.76 -13.53
CA PRO A 184 -17.50 -24.46 -13.39
C PRO A 184 -17.72 -25.33 -14.62
N SER A 185 -17.98 -26.62 -14.42
CA SER A 185 -18.44 -27.50 -15.49
C SER A 185 -19.75 -26.90 -16.04
N LEU A 186 -19.80 -26.65 -17.34
CA LEU A 186 -21.02 -26.22 -18.03
C LEU A 186 -22.08 -27.32 -17.99
#